data_AF-A0A9E6JWZ6-F1
#
_entry.id   AF-A0A9E6JWZ6-F1
#
_cell.length_a   1.000
_cell.length_b   1.000
_cell.length_c   1.000
_cell.angle_alpha   90.00
_cell.angle_beta   90.00
_cell.angle_gamma   90.00
#
_symmetry.space_group_name_H-M   'P 1'
#
loop_
_entity.id
_entity.type
_entity.pdbx_description
1 polymer ?
#
loop_
_entity_poly.entity_id
_entity_poly.type
_entity_poly.pdbx_seq_one_letter_code
_entity_poly.pdbx_strand_id
1 'polypeptide(L)'
;MKIIHIIFIFFILTGCVNFRHDITDNKKAWFPYEISKEYVLKEDVFLMKVDSGLEPQRFALVPVSDKNRGSGFNSSPKRIESYENDQNKSSQIQIDKGHVSIVGIVTAGTSFLPNRMIQNAGWNLWFGNHTSETLYGKITSGPFSGKEVDIQDISWGMSEGPELNRYVKINN
;
A
#
# COMPACT_ATOMS: atom_id res chain seq x y z
N MET A 1 29.19 -4.67 -39.00
CA MET A 1 28.30 -5.69 -38.40
C MET A 1 28.62 -6.05 -36.94
N LYS A 2 29.88 -6.14 -36.50
CA LYS A 2 30.25 -6.58 -35.14
C LYS A 2 29.81 -5.65 -34.00
N ILE A 3 29.83 -4.32 -34.23
CA ILE A 3 29.47 -3.33 -33.19
C ILE A 3 27.97 -3.38 -32.83
N ILE A 4 27.10 -3.60 -33.82
CA ILE A 4 25.64 -3.65 -33.61
C ILE A 4 25.25 -4.83 -32.70
N HIS A 5 25.93 -5.98 -32.84
CA HIS A 5 25.68 -7.16 -32.00
C HIS A 5 26.10 -6.94 -30.56
N ILE A 6 27.20 -6.21 -30.32
CA ILE A 6 27.65 -5.85 -28.97
C ILE A 6 26.63 -4.88 -28.32
N ILE A 7 26.16 -3.88 -29.05
CA ILE A 7 25.14 -2.94 -28.56
C ILE A 7 23.83 -3.68 -28.22
N PHE A 8 23.41 -4.63 -29.05
CA PHE A 8 22.20 -5.42 -28.82
C PHE A 8 22.31 -6.32 -27.57
N ILE A 9 23.47 -6.95 -27.35
CA ILE A 9 23.74 -7.74 -26.14
C ILE A 9 23.76 -6.85 -24.90
N PHE A 10 24.39 -5.67 -24.96
CA PHE A 10 24.34 -4.71 -23.85
C PHE A 10 22.91 -4.24 -23.57
N PHE A 11 22.09 -3.99 -24.60
CA PHE A 11 20.68 -3.65 -24.41
C PHE A 11 19.89 -4.76 -23.72
N ILE A 12 20.09 -6.02 -24.09
CA ILE A 12 19.42 -7.16 -23.43
C ILE A 12 19.87 -7.30 -21.96
N LEU A 13 21.15 -7.01 -21.66
CA LEU A 13 21.69 -7.06 -20.30
C LEU A 13 21.28 -5.87 -19.42
N THR A 14 20.61 -4.86 -19.97
CA THR A 14 20.01 -3.76 -19.17
C THR A 14 18.63 -4.09 -18.59
N GLY A 15 18.22 -5.36 -18.68
CA GLY A 15 16.98 -5.85 -18.10
C GLY A 15 16.85 -5.49 -16.61
N CYS A 16 15.68 -4.99 -16.22
CA CYS A 16 15.33 -4.79 -14.82
C CYS A 16 14.92 -6.13 -14.23
N VAL A 17 15.62 -6.59 -13.19
CA VAL A 17 15.23 -7.81 -12.46
C VAL A 17 14.48 -7.39 -11.21
N ASN A 18 13.24 -7.87 -11.06
CA ASN A 18 12.43 -7.66 -9.87
C ASN A 18 12.27 -8.99 -9.12
N PHE A 19 12.49 -8.95 -7.81
CA PHE A 19 12.33 -10.05 -6.88
C PHE A 19 11.27 -9.69 -5.86
N ARG A 20 10.39 -10.65 -5.57
CA ARG A 20 9.37 -10.54 -4.53
C ARG A 20 9.61 -11.63 -3.52
N HIS A 21 9.75 -11.27 -2.25
CA HIS A 21 9.97 -12.24 -1.19
C HIS A 21 9.17 -11.88 0.06
N ASP A 22 8.71 -12.94 0.73
CA ASP A 22 8.08 -12.83 2.04
C ASP A 22 9.16 -12.63 3.10
N ILE A 23 9.03 -11.54 3.87
CA ILE A 23 9.93 -11.18 4.96
C ILE A 23 9.19 -11.07 6.28
N THR A 24 8.05 -11.77 6.43
CA THR A 24 7.22 -11.76 7.64
C THR A 24 8.03 -12.08 8.91
N ASP A 25 9.06 -12.93 8.80
CA ASP A 25 9.93 -13.28 9.94
C ASP A 25 10.93 -12.16 10.33
N ASN A 26 11.10 -11.13 9.50
CA ASN A 26 12.00 -10.01 9.78
C ASN A 26 11.36 -9.01 10.76
N LYS A 27 11.57 -9.25 12.06
CA LYS A 27 11.06 -8.40 13.15
C LYS A 27 11.35 -6.90 12.99
N LYS A 28 12.46 -6.51 12.36
CA LYS A 28 12.83 -5.10 12.20
C LYS A 28 11.99 -4.38 11.14
N ALA A 29 11.49 -5.10 10.15
CA ALA A 29 10.73 -4.52 9.04
C ALA A 29 9.29 -4.17 9.45
N TRP A 30 8.80 -4.67 10.59
CA TRP A 30 7.44 -4.42 11.07
C TRP A 30 7.15 -3.02 11.56
N PHE A 31 8.17 -2.20 11.83
CA PHE A 31 7.96 -0.83 12.31
C PHE A 31 7.02 -0.04 11.36
N PRO A 32 5.97 0.64 11.86
CA PRO A 32 5.67 0.95 13.27
C PRO A 32 4.76 -0.06 14.00
N TYR A 33 4.48 -1.22 13.40
CA TYR A 33 3.66 -2.28 14.00
C TYR A 33 4.49 -3.32 14.75
N GLU A 34 3.79 -4.06 15.60
CA GLU A 34 4.30 -5.26 16.25
C GLU A 34 3.44 -6.45 15.86
N ILE A 35 4.10 -7.58 15.58
CA ILE A 35 3.44 -8.84 15.25
C ILE A 35 2.58 -9.26 16.45
N SER A 36 1.36 -9.75 16.18
CA SER A 36 0.39 -10.21 17.18
C SER A 36 -0.29 -9.11 18.02
N LYS A 37 0.01 -7.83 17.79
CA LYS A 37 -0.77 -6.74 18.39
C LYS A 37 -1.95 -6.40 17.50
N GLU A 38 -3.12 -6.23 18.11
CA GLU A 38 -4.31 -5.75 17.42
C GLU A 38 -4.33 -4.22 17.42
N TYR A 39 -4.68 -3.67 16.26
CA TYR A 39 -4.77 -2.24 16.04
C TYR A 39 -6.18 -1.87 15.67
N VAL A 40 -6.61 -0.68 16.08
CA VAL A 40 -7.93 -0.12 15.82
C VAL A 40 -7.77 1.15 15.00
N LEU A 41 -8.57 1.27 13.95
CA LEU A 41 -8.67 2.50 13.17
C LEU A 41 -9.26 3.64 14.02
N LYS A 42 -8.60 4.80 14.01
CA LYS A 42 -9.06 6.02 14.69
C LYS A 42 -10.08 6.81 13.85
N GLU A 43 -10.01 6.67 12.54
CA GLU A 43 -10.79 7.41 11.56
C GLU A 43 -11.30 6.46 10.48
N ASP A 44 -12.35 6.87 9.78
CA ASP A 44 -12.86 6.14 8.63
C ASP A 44 -11.85 6.20 7.48
N VAL A 45 -11.66 5.09 6.78
CA VAL A 45 -10.73 4.97 5.65
C VAL A 45 -11.39 4.25 4.48
N PHE A 46 -10.86 4.44 3.28
CA PHE A 46 -11.34 3.70 2.11
C PHE A 46 -10.70 2.33 2.03
N LEU A 47 -11.51 1.32 1.71
CA LEU A 47 -11.02 0.05 1.20
C LEU A 47 -10.93 0.16 -0.32
N MET A 48 -9.72 0.15 -0.86
CA MET A 48 -9.49 0.22 -2.30
C MET A 48 -9.00 -1.13 -2.82
N LYS A 49 -9.48 -1.52 -4.00
CA LYS A 49 -8.89 -2.58 -4.83
C LYS A 49 -7.87 -1.93 -5.74
N VAL A 50 -6.62 -2.33 -5.62
CA VAL A 50 -5.49 -1.80 -6.39
C VAL A 50 -5.02 -2.88 -7.35
N ASP A 51 -4.96 -2.55 -8.64
CA ASP A 51 -4.28 -3.37 -9.64
C ASP A 51 -3.01 -2.66 -10.10
N SER A 52 -1.87 -3.08 -9.55
CA SER A 52 -0.56 -2.50 -9.85
C SER A 52 0.23 -3.29 -10.91
N GLY A 53 -0.37 -4.35 -11.48
CA GLY A 53 0.30 -5.29 -12.39
C GLY A 53 1.33 -6.23 -11.73
N LEU A 54 2.04 -5.76 -10.70
CA LEU A 54 2.97 -6.57 -9.89
C LEU A 54 2.23 -7.43 -8.85
N GLU A 55 1.12 -6.92 -8.32
CA GLU A 55 0.20 -7.68 -7.48
C GLU A 55 -1.23 -7.38 -7.91
N PRO A 56 -1.80 -8.21 -8.80
CA PRO A 56 -3.15 -7.98 -9.28
C PRO A 56 -4.15 -8.16 -8.13
N GLN A 57 -5.07 -7.20 -8.01
CA GLN A 57 -6.24 -7.27 -7.13
C GLN A 57 -5.97 -7.24 -5.62
N ARG A 58 -4.91 -6.57 -5.16
CA ARG A 58 -4.70 -6.36 -3.71
C ARG A 58 -5.73 -5.37 -3.16
N PHE A 59 -6.13 -5.55 -1.90
CA PHE A 59 -6.88 -4.53 -1.18
C PHE A 59 -5.91 -3.62 -0.42
N ALA A 60 -6.24 -2.35 -0.27
CA ALA A 60 -5.47 -1.37 0.50
C ALA A 60 -6.40 -0.51 1.35
N LEU A 61 -5.97 -0.20 2.58
CA LEU A 61 -6.60 0.80 3.42
C LEU A 61 -5.96 2.15 3.13
N VAL A 62 -6.76 3.08 2.60
CA VAL A 62 -6.27 4.39 2.19
C VAL A 62 -7.05 5.45 2.97
N PRO A 63 -6.39 6.24 3.83
CA PRO A 63 -7.05 7.32 4.53
C PRO A 63 -7.43 8.43 3.54
N VAL A 64 -8.39 9.24 3.95
CA VAL A 64 -8.87 10.40 3.19
C VAL A 64 -7.70 11.35 2.89
N SER A 65 -7.65 11.90 1.67
CA SER A 65 -6.61 12.87 1.31
C SER A 65 -6.62 14.07 2.26
N ASP A 66 -5.45 14.44 2.77
CA ASP A 66 -5.27 15.64 3.57
C ASP A 66 -4.13 16.52 3.03
N LYS A 67 -3.95 17.68 3.66
CA LYS A 67 -2.89 18.64 3.29
C LYS A 67 -1.47 18.08 3.45
N ASN A 68 -1.30 17.03 4.25
CA ASN A 68 0.01 16.44 4.50
C ASN A 68 0.36 15.47 3.36
N ARG A 69 -0.61 14.69 2.83
CA ARG A 69 -0.43 13.61 1.83
C ARG A 69 0.05 14.01 0.43
N GLY A 70 0.25 15.29 0.14
CA GLY A 70 0.71 15.75 -1.18
C GLY A 70 -0.27 15.42 -2.31
N SER A 71 0.18 15.57 -3.57
CA SER A 71 -0.58 15.16 -4.76
C SER A 71 -0.19 13.73 -5.21
N GLY A 72 -1.14 12.94 -5.72
CA GLY A 72 -0.87 11.60 -6.27
C GLY A 72 -1.97 10.55 -5.99
N PHE A 73 -1.65 9.25 -6.12
CA PHE A 73 -2.55 8.12 -5.82
C PHE A 73 -3.23 8.24 -4.44
N ASN A 74 -2.53 8.82 -3.47
CA ASN A 74 -3.00 9.08 -2.10
C ASN A 74 -3.97 10.28 -1.97
N SER A 75 -4.30 10.96 -3.08
CA SER A 75 -5.05 12.22 -3.08
C SER A 75 -6.49 12.12 -3.59
N SER A 76 -6.98 10.92 -3.89
CA SER A 76 -8.36 10.70 -4.30
C SER A 76 -8.86 9.34 -3.83
N PRO A 77 -10.10 9.25 -3.29
CA PRO A 77 -11.06 10.34 -3.10
C PRO A 77 -10.67 11.30 -1.94
N LYS A 78 -11.07 12.56 -2.07
CA LYS A 78 -10.71 13.62 -1.10
C LYS A 78 -11.53 13.59 0.18
N ARG A 79 -12.70 12.94 0.18
CA ARG A 79 -13.69 12.96 1.27
C ARG A 79 -14.63 11.74 1.18
N ILE A 80 -15.07 11.22 2.32
CA ILE A 80 -16.00 10.09 2.43
C ILE A 80 -17.40 10.48 1.97
N GLU A 81 -17.86 11.67 2.36
CA GLU A 81 -19.19 12.15 1.99
C GLU A 81 -19.33 12.30 0.47
N SER A 82 -18.24 12.65 -0.22
CA SER A 82 -18.24 12.70 -1.69
C SER A 82 -18.39 11.33 -2.33
N TYR A 83 -17.86 10.27 -1.70
CA TYR A 83 -18.05 8.90 -2.17
C TYR A 83 -19.47 8.41 -1.91
N GLU A 84 -20.03 8.68 -0.74
CA GLU A 84 -21.39 8.27 -0.39
C GLU A 84 -22.45 8.92 -1.29
N ASN A 85 -22.23 10.17 -1.72
CA ASN A 85 -23.15 10.90 -2.59
C ASN A 85 -23.11 10.47 -4.07
N ASP A 86 -21.96 10.02 -4.60
CA ASP A 86 -21.82 9.56 -6.00
C ASP A 86 -20.75 8.46 -6.11
N GLN A 87 -21.13 7.24 -5.70
CA GLN A 87 -20.25 6.08 -5.69
C GLN A 87 -19.71 5.74 -7.09
N ASN A 88 -20.50 5.95 -8.15
CA ASN A 88 -20.12 5.54 -9.51
C ASN A 88 -18.99 6.39 -10.10
N LYS A 89 -18.94 7.70 -9.81
CA LYS A 89 -17.85 8.57 -10.32
C LYS A 89 -16.59 8.53 -9.47
N SER A 90 -16.73 8.33 -8.18
CA SER A 90 -15.60 8.39 -7.23
C SER A 90 -14.92 7.02 -7.02
N SER A 91 -15.59 5.93 -7.38
CA SER A 91 -15.06 4.57 -7.30
C SER A 91 -14.07 4.20 -8.39
N GLN A 92 -13.86 4.98 -9.46
CA GLN A 92 -12.90 4.65 -10.50
C GLN A 92 -11.90 5.79 -10.67
N ILE A 93 -10.70 5.60 -10.10
CA ILE A 93 -9.59 6.52 -10.28
C ILE A 93 -8.60 5.82 -11.20
N GLN A 94 -8.43 6.38 -12.40
CA GLN A 94 -7.39 5.93 -13.32
C GLN A 94 -6.06 6.52 -12.84
N ILE A 95 -5.12 5.64 -12.53
CA ILE A 95 -3.72 6.01 -12.31
C ILE A 95 -2.92 5.66 -13.56
N ASP A 96 -1.83 6.37 -13.81
CA ASP A 96 -1.00 6.25 -15.03
C ASP A 96 -0.57 4.81 -15.40
N LYS A 97 -0.68 3.86 -14.47
CA LYS A 97 -0.29 2.45 -14.65
C LYS A 97 -1.29 1.41 -14.10
N GLY A 98 -2.54 1.77 -13.83
CA GLY A 98 -3.50 0.82 -13.25
C GLY A 98 -4.91 1.35 -13.00
N HIS A 99 -5.79 0.43 -12.58
CA HIS A 99 -7.14 0.75 -12.15
C HIS A 99 -7.23 0.62 -10.63
N VAL A 100 -7.79 1.65 -10.01
CA VAL A 100 -8.07 1.66 -8.59
C VAL A 100 -9.56 1.76 -8.42
N SER A 101 -10.12 0.84 -7.64
CA SER A 101 -11.55 0.85 -7.35
C SER A 101 -11.85 0.95 -5.87
N ILE A 102 -12.65 1.92 -5.46
CA ILE A 102 -13.15 1.95 -4.09
C ILE A 102 -14.18 0.83 -3.92
N VAL A 103 -13.96 -0.02 -2.93
CA VAL A 103 -14.81 -1.17 -2.59
C VAL A 103 -15.80 -0.79 -1.50
N GLY A 104 -15.40 0.11 -0.59
CA GLY A 104 -16.25 0.61 0.49
C GLY A 104 -15.46 1.44 1.50
N ILE A 105 -16.11 1.76 2.60
CA ILE A 105 -15.55 2.51 3.72
C ILE A 105 -15.36 1.55 4.89
N VAL A 106 -14.14 1.50 5.44
CA VAL A 106 -13.85 0.82 6.70
C VAL A 106 -13.96 1.85 7.81
N THR A 107 -14.93 1.65 8.70
CA THR A 107 -15.25 2.65 9.73
C THR A 107 -14.22 2.65 10.85
N ALA A 108 -14.06 3.81 11.49
CA ALA A 108 -13.36 3.97 12.75
C ALA A 108 -13.87 2.96 13.79
N GLY A 109 -12.97 2.47 14.64
CA GLY A 109 -13.25 1.37 15.56
C GLY A 109 -13.09 -0.02 14.96
N THR A 110 -12.89 -0.16 13.64
CA THR A 110 -12.57 -1.45 13.03
C THR A 110 -11.15 -1.88 13.43
N SER A 111 -11.03 -3.15 13.80
CA SER A 111 -9.79 -3.77 14.26
C SER A 111 -9.12 -4.56 13.14
N PHE A 112 -7.80 -4.64 13.19
CA PHE A 112 -6.99 -5.47 12.30
C PHE A 112 -5.71 -5.96 13.00
N LEU A 113 -5.16 -7.06 12.49
CA LEU A 113 -3.91 -7.65 12.93
C LEU A 113 -2.88 -7.59 11.80
N PRO A 114 -1.66 -7.04 12.02
CA PRO A 114 -0.55 -7.20 11.09
C PRO A 114 -0.28 -8.69 10.87
N ASN A 115 -0.21 -9.14 9.61
CA ASN A 115 -0.22 -10.58 9.30
C ASN A 115 0.83 -11.04 8.29
N ARG A 116 1.27 -10.18 7.36
CA ARG A 116 2.25 -10.54 6.34
C ARG A 116 3.08 -9.34 5.90
N MET A 117 4.33 -9.58 5.51
CA MET A 117 5.20 -8.55 4.93
C MET A 117 5.89 -9.02 3.67
N ILE A 118 5.84 -8.18 2.64
CA ILE A 118 6.44 -8.46 1.34
C ILE A 118 7.47 -7.40 1.03
N GLN A 119 8.65 -7.83 0.62
CA GLN A 119 9.65 -6.94 0.04
C GLN A 119 9.70 -7.15 -1.47
N ASN A 120 9.47 -6.06 -2.20
CA ASN A 120 9.73 -5.94 -3.63
C ASN A 120 11.09 -5.27 -3.79
N ALA A 121 12.06 -6.04 -4.28
CA ALA A 121 13.40 -5.57 -4.57
C ALA A 121 13.64 -5.65 -6.07
N GLY A 122 14.51 -4.81 -6.60
CA GLY A 122 14.96 -5.00 -7.96
C GLY A 122 16.26 -4.29 -8.25
N TRP A 123 16.89 -4.70 -9.33
CA TRP A 123 18.17 -4.15 -9.75
C TRP A 123 18.10 -3.71 -11.21
N ASN A 124 18.67 -2.52 -11.45
CA ASN A 124 18.87 -1.97 -12.76
C ASN A 124 20.33 -1.49 -12.87
N LEU A 125 20.98 -1.76 -13.99
CA LEU A 125 22.37 -1.37 -14.24
C LEU A 125 22.62 0.14 -14.08
N TRP A 126 21.63 0.97 -14.40
CA TRP A 126 21.73 2.44 -14.40
C TRP A 126 21.18 3.09 -13.12
N PHE A 127 20.17 2.48 -12.50
CA PHE A 127 19.48 3.04 -11.33
C PHE A 127 19.85 2.33 -10.01
N GLY A 128 20.68 1.29 -10.08
CA GLY A 128 21.12 0.52 -8.92
C GLY A 128 20.03 -0.41 -8.37
N ASN A 129 20.09 -0.67 -7.06
CA ASN A 129 19.08 -1.45 -6.35
C ASN A 129 17.94 -0.54 -5.88
N HIS A 130 16.72 -1.02 -5.97
CA HIS A 130 15.58 -0.47 -5.25
C HIS A 130 14.97 -1.56 -4.35
N THR A 131 14.44 -1.14 -3.21
CA THR A 131 13.69 -2.01 -2.30
C THR A 131 12.48 -1.23 -1.83
N SER A 132 11.33 -1.90 -1.76
CA SER A 132 10.10 -1.36 -1.21
C SER A 132 9.40 -2.47 -0.45
N GLU A 133 8.87 -2.13 0.72
CA GLU A 133 8.18 -3.08 1.59
C GLU A 133 6.70 -2.74 1.58
N THR A 134 5.86 -3.78 1.60
CA THR A 134 4.42 -3.66 1.72
C THR A 134 3.99 -4.44 2.94
N LEU A 135 3.31 -3.74 3.84
CA LEU A 135 2.81 -4.28 5.09
C LEU A 135 1.36 -4.68 4.90
N TYR A 136 1.03 -5.92 5.24
CA TYR A 136 -0.33 -6.43 5.18
C TYR A 136 -0.88 -6.63 6.59
N GLY A 137 -2.17 -6.34 6.72
CA GLY A 137 -2.98 -6.65 7.89
C GLY A 137 -4.23 -7.43 7.50
N LYS A 138 -4.75 -8.22 8.44
CA LYS A 138 -6.04 -8.89 8.33
C LYS A 138 -7.07 -8.16 9.18
N ILE A 139 -8.16 -7.71 8.57
CA ILE A 139 -9.28 -7.08 9.28
C ILE A 139 -9.92 -8.14 10.19
N THR A 140 -10.08 -7.83 11.47
CA THR A 140 -10.63 -8.76 12.48
C THR A 140 -12.07 -8.44 12.86
N SER A 141 -12.54 -7.21 12.66
CA SER A 141 -13.92 -6.80 12.98
C SER A 141 -14.63 -6.06 11.84
N GLY A 142 -15.95 -5.86 11.98
CA GLY A 142 -16.75 -5.12 10.99
C GLY A 142 -17.07 -5.88 9.69
N PRO A 143 -17.68 -5.19 8.71
CA PRO A 143 -18.21 -5.81 7.48
C PRO A 143 -17.15 -6.43 6.56
N PHE A 144 -15.89 -6.04 6.73
CA PHE A 144 -14.76 -6.48 5.91
C PHE A 144 -13.86 -7.50 6.63
N SER A 145 -14.32 -8.06 7.75
CA SER A 145 -13.57 -9.05 8.53
C SER A 145 -13.10 -10.23 7.67
N GLY A 146 -11.87 -10.67 7.92
CA GLY A 146 -11.19 -11.74 7.20
C GLY A 146 -10.41 -11.29 5.97
N LYS A 147 -10.63 -10.07 5.46
CA LYS A 147 -9.87 -9.54 4.32
C LYS A 147 -8.45 -9.17 4.71
N GLU A 148 -7.50 -9.57 3.88
CA GLU A 148 -6.13 -9.08 3.92
C GLU A 148 -6.02 -7.79 3.11
N VAL A 149 -5.39 -6.78 3.69
CA VAL A 149 -5.32 -5.42 3.16
C VAL A 149 -3.92 -4.86 3.36
N ASP A 150 -3.41 -4.12 2.38
CA ASP A 150 -2.23 -3.27 2.52
C ASP A 150 -2.54 -2.17 3.53
N ILE A 151 -1.75 -2.09 4.59
CA ILE A 151 -1.88 -1.12 5.67
C ILE A 151 -0.82 -0.02 5.62
N GLN A 152 0.09 -0.05 4.64
CA GLN A 152 1.21 0.89 4.54
C GLN A 152 0.75 2.35 4.54
N ASP A 153 -0.36 2.64 3.86
CA ASP A 153 -0.90 3.99 3.71
C ASP A 153 -1.47 4.58 5.01
N ILE A 154 -2.15 3.77 5.83
CA ILE A 154 -2.64 4.19 7.16
C ILE A 154 -1.54 4.21 8.23
N SER A 155 -0.34 3.75 7.87
CA SER A 155 0.86 3.76 8.72
C SER A 155 1.68 5.04 8.59
N TRP A 156 1.26 5.93 7.70
CA TRP A 156 2.05 7.08 7.32
C TRP A 156 2.18 8.09 8.47
N GLY A 157 3.40 8.20 8.99
CA GLY A 157 3.89 9.26 9.85
C GLY A 157 5.33 9.55 9.44
N MET A 158 5.72 10.83 9.41
CA MET A 158 7.12 11.17 9.16
C MET A 158 8.00 10.45 10.19
N SER A 159 9.12 9.92 9.70
CA SER A 159 10.16 9.27 10.48
C SER A 159 10.45 10.09 11.74
N GLU A 160 10.03 9.55 12.88
CA GLU A 160 10.18 10.08 14.24
C GLU A 160 9.24 11.24 14.62
N GLY A 161 8.23 10.94 15.44
CA GLY A 161 7.35 11.94 16.05
C GLY A 161 6.00 11.37 16.53
N PRO A 162 5.18 12.17 17.24
CA PRO A 162 3.84 11.78 17.72
C PRO A 162 2.83 11.49 16.59
N GLU A 163 3.21 11.67 15.32
CA GLU A 163 2.40 11.37 14.14
C GLU A 163 2.60 9.95 13.59
N LEU A 164 3.55 9.17 14.14
CA LEU A 164 3.63 7.73 13.90
C LEU A 164 2.30 7.10 14.33
N ASN A 165 1.64 6.36 13.45
CA ASN A 165 0.31 5.78 13.70
C ASN A 165 -0.82 6.83 13.87
N ARG A 166 -0.81 7.90 13.08
CA ARG A 166 -1.91 8.89 13.09
C ARG A 166 -3.29 8.25 12.97
N TYR A 167 -3.45 7.26 12.09
CA TYR A 167 -4.75 6.64 11.79
C TYR A 167 -5.05 5.40 12.64
N VAL A 168 -4.13 4.94 13.48
CA VAL A 168 -4.27 3.67 14.22
C VAL A 168 -3.87 3.80 15.69
N LYS A 169 -4.50 3.03 16.57
CA LYS A 169 -4.09 2.87 17.98
C LYS A 169 -4.01 1.39 18.33
N ILE A 170 -3.19 1.04 19.31
CA ILE A 170 -3.14 -0.33 19.86
C ILE A 170 -4.45 -0.59 20.63
N ASN A 171 -5.07 -1.74 20.38
CA ASN A 171 -6.17 -2.26 21.19
C ASN A 171 -5.56 -2.89 22.45
N ASN A 172 -5.79 -2.28 23.62
CA ASN A 172 -5.33 -2.82 24.91
C ASN A 172 -6.39 -3.76 25.51
#